data_AF-A0A3M0LTN8-F1
#
_entry.id   AF-A0A3M0LTN8-F1
#
_cell.length_a   1.000
_cell.length_b   1.000
_cell.length_c   1.000
_cell.angle_alpha   90.00
_cell.angle_beta   90.00
_cell.angle_gamma   90.00
#
_symmetry.space_group_name_H-M   'P 1'
#
loop_
_entity.id
_entity.type
_entity.pdbx_description
1 polymer ?
#
loop_
_entity_poly.entity_id
_entity_poly.type
_entity_poly.pdbx_seq_one_letter_code
_entity_poly.pdbx_strand_id
1 'polypeptide(L)'
;MVKITTKPGKYTGSGQGKESQINLEVEVGSDQIISVKALDQYAPGSLADNAFKKMAQKIVVHQDVDVDVVSGASETSRGIIEGVKNALTKADVDFEALKANGAKTNISAKKTINVDVAVVGAGGAGVAAALAARQHGVSVALLEKTISPLGASTFAGGMFAGDSQQQKDQDQVVSKKWLYDEYMDASQGYMNSILVRRIIDESGKTVDWLNENGAIMKLVDAGTGGSFDHIGMPATLHGYQEGGTKAVTKLIEKFKSLGGQMYFGFAGQKLLQDDDGKVVGLIAQGDDQELQVNAKKVIIATGGFGGNAKMRKEYLGDVSTQGQVLQNTGDGLNMAWDAGTARHINGSTHYFWQTFSNEDIGAMAKLVGPNWMPLNALADFPNLRVNNRGQRYASETHALDFAVHGAELSEQPKQTEFVILDQAMLDKIKEGGTVAIEDHYGTWKNKREFYMEFNYPTDTDESIKREHEKTDFTSLLNKLASTNVVFIGQTIAELAEKMGVDPDNLQKSVTQYNEAKTKGEDDLFFSDTKRMIPVEEGPFYAVKFIARNLGTLGGATIDERMRALAPNGEPVANLYVAGADASGMYGKAYVDFEGGTLGFAYISGRLAGIDAAESVKKNK
;
A
#
# COMPACT_ATOMS: atom_id res chain seq x y z
N MET A 1 -3.83 35.70 -19.81
CA MET A 1 -2.51 35.06 -19.67
C MET A 1 -1.47 36.12 -19.95
N VAL A 2 -0.48 36.23 -19.07
CA VAL A 2 0.79 36.93 -19.30
C VAL A 2 1.52 36.20 -20.43
N LYS A 3 1.96 36.96 -21.43
CA LYS A 3 2.77 36.43 -22.52
C LYS A 3 4.19 36.20 -22.02
N ILE A 4 4.73 35.00 -22.24
CA ILE A 4 6.16 34.75 -22.01
C ILE A 4 6.98 35.39 -23.13
N THR A 5 8.27 35.63 -22.90
CA THR A 5 9.21 35.99 -23.97
C THR A 5 10.17 34.82 -24.12
N THR A 6 10.24 34.25 -25.32
CA THR A 6 11.02 33.04 -25.58
C THR A 6 11.79 33.15 -26.89
N LYS A 7 12.95 32.49 -26.99
CA LYS A 7 13.62 32.28 -28.27
C LYS A 7 12.88 31.16 -29.01
N PRO A 8 12.20 31.43 -30.14
CA PRO A 8 11.44 30.41 -30.84
C PRO A 8 12.35 29.26 -31.27
N GLY A 9 11.92 28.03 -31.05
CA GLY A 9 12.72 26.85 -31.38
C GLY A 9 12.29 25.60 -30.64
N LYS A 10 13.10 24.56 -30.84
CA LYS A 10 12.93 23.26 -30.20
C LYS A 10 14.11 23.00 -29.28
N TYR A 11 13.82 22.67 -28.04
CA TYR A 11 14.81 22.52 -26.99
C TYR A 11 14.61 21.17 -26.32
N THR A 12 15.69 20.43 -26.13
CA THR A 12 15.64 19.16 -25.41
C THR A 12 15.91 19.37 -23.93
N GLY A 13 15.28 18.55 -23.10
CA GLY A 13 15.51 18.54 -21.66
C GLY A 13 15.33 17.14 -21.10
N SER A 14 15.86 16.94 -19.91
CA SER A 14 15.77 15.66 -19.21
C SER A 14 15.52 15.87 -17.72
N GLY A 15 14.82 14.93 -17.09
CA GLY A 15 14.60 14.93 -15.65
C GLY A 15 14.48 13.51 -15.12
N GLN A 16 14.66 13.32 -13.82
CA GLN A 16 14.64 12.00 -13.21
C GLN A 16 13.20 11.56 -12.90
N GLY A 17 12.73 10.51 -13.57
CA GLY A 17 11.45 9.85 -13.25
C GLY A 17 11.61 8.73 -12.22
N LYS A 18 10.49 8.04 -11.91
CA LYS A 18 10.46 6.95 -10.91
C LYS A 18 11.44 5.82 -11.20
N GLU A 19 11.48 5.36 -12.45
CA GLU A 19 12.25 4.17 -12.85
C GLU A 19 13.45 4.50 -13.73
N SER A 20 13.40 5.62 -14.45
CA SER A 20 14.43 6.03 -15.39
C SER A 20 14.45 7.54 -15.56
N GLN A 21 15.52 8.03 -16.20
CA GLN A 21 15.55 9.38 -16.75
C GLN A 21 14.49 9.51 -17.85
N ILE A 22 13.84 10.68 -17.91
CA ILE A 22 12.83 11.07 -18.89
C ILE A 22 13.46 12.12 -19.81
N ASN A 23 13.45 11.87 -21.12
CA ASN A 23 13.96 12.77 -22.14
C ASN A 23 12.81 13.33 -22.99
N LEU A 24 12.82 14.63 -23.23
CA LEU A 24 11.74 15.31 -23.94
C LEU A 24 12.22 16.48 -24.80
N GLU A 25 11.41 16.85 -25.79
CA GLU A 25 11.53 18.05 -26.62
C GLU A 25 10.40 19.03 -26.26
N VAL A 26 10.74 20.29 -26.04
CA VAL A 26 9.79 21.39 -25.90
C VAL A 26 9.93 22.30 -27.10
N GLU A 27 8.82 22.53 -27.80
CA GLU A 27 8.72 23.51 -28.86
C GLU A 27 8.11 24.78 -28.29
N VAL A 28 8.79 25.92 -28.46
CA VAL A 28 8.33 27.24 -28.02
C VAL A 28 8.23 28.20 -29.20
N GLY A 29 7.19 29.04 -29.18
CA GLY A 29 7.02 30.16 -30.10
C GLY A 29 7.79 31.39 -29.63
N SER A 30 7.36 32.58 -30.04
CA SER A 30 7.88 33.85 -29.50
C SER A 30 7.28 34.22 -28.15
N ASP A 31 6.06 33.74 -27.87
CA ASP A 31 5.27 34.12 -26.70
C ASP A 31 4.49 32.99 -26.03
N GLN A 32 4.80 31.73 -26.34
CA GLN A 32 4.08 30.56 -25.82
C GLN A 32 4.90 29.26 -25.92
N ILE A 33 4.55 28.28 -25.09
CA ILE A 33 4.90 26.88 -25.22
C ILE A 33 3.93 26.24 -26.22
N ILE A 34 4.45 25.71 -27.33
CA ILE A 34 3.66 25.13 -28.42
C ILE A 34 3.40 23.64 -28.17
N SER A 35 4.43 22.89 -27.78
CA SER A 35 4.28 21.46 -27.49
C SER A 35 5.35 20.92 -26.56
N VAL A 36 5.04 19.81 -25.89
CA VAL A 36 5.98 18.99 -25.13
C VAL A 36 5.85 17.57 -25.64
N LYS A 37 6.95 16.97 -26.11
CA LYS A 37 6.99 15.64 -26.73
C LYS A 37 8.02 14.75 -26.05
N ALA A 38 7.65 13.50 -25.80
CA ALA A 38 8.59 12.50 -25.28
C ALA A 38 9.58 12.15 -26.40
N LEU A 39 10.86 12.09 -26.06
CA LEU A 39 11.89 11.50 -26.92
C LEU A 39 12.08 10.01 -26.61
N ASP A 40 11.72 9.59 -25.40
CA ASP A 40 11.70 8.18 -25.02
C ASP A 40 10.45 7.47 -25.60
N GLN A 41 10.59 6.19 -25.91
CA GLN A 41 9.45 5.35 -26.30
C GLN A 41 8.80 4.73 -25.06
N TYR A 42 7.58 5.19 -24.75
CA TYR A 42 6.74 4.54 -23.75
C TYR A 42 5.76 3.58 -24.41
N ALA A 43 5.52 2.43 -23.76
CA ALA A 43 4.47 1.52 -24.20
C ALA A 43 3.11 2.26 -24.21
N PRO A 44 2.36 2.24 -25.32
CA PRO A 44 1.08 2.94 -25.40
C PRO A 44 0.12 2.53 -24.28
N GLY A 45 -0.42 3.52 -23.57
CA GLY A 45 -1.34 3.32 -22.44
C GLY A 45 -0.68 2.94 -21.12
N SER A 46 0.66 2.85 -21.06
CA SER A 46 1.39 2.68 -19.79
C SER A 46 1.21 3.87 -18.85
N LEU A 47 1.52 3.67 -17.56
CA LEU A 47 1.50 4.75 -16.55
C LEU A 47 2.37 5.93 -16.98
N ALA A 48 3.58 5.65 -17.48
CA ALA A 48 4.50 6.67 -17.96
C ALA A 48 3.96 7.43 -19.18
N ASP A 49 3.41 6.71 -20.18
CA ASP A 49 2.79 7.32 -21.36
C ASP A 49 1.60 8.22 -20.98
N ASN A 50 0.70 7.73 -20.13
CA ASN A 50 -0.47 8.49 -19.67
C ASN A 50 -0.08 9.71 -18.83
N ALA A 51 0.90 9.56 -17.94
CA ALA A 51 1.43 10.67 -17.15
C ALA A 51 2.07 11.73 -18.05
N PHE A 52 2.88 11.31 -19.03
CA PHE A 52 3.52 12.20 -19.99
C PHE A 52 2.49 13.00 -20.79
N LYS A 53 1.53 12.31 -21.42
CA LYS A 53 0.47 12.96 -22.20
C LYS A 53 -0.28 14.00 -21.38
N LYS A 54 -0.63 13.67 -20.15
CA LYS A 54 -1.40 14.55 -19.27
C LYS A 54 -0.58 15.75 -18.78
N MET A 55 0.67 15.56 -18.38
CA MET A 55 1.56 16.65 -17.98
C MET A 55 1.88 17.58 -19.16
N ALA A 56 2.20 17.01 -20.33
CA ALA A 56 2.43 17.78 -21.55
C ALA A 56 1.23 18.66 -21.90
N GLN A 57 0.02 18.10 -21.82
CA GLN A 57 -1.22 18.86 -22.01
C GLN A 57 -1.37 19.99 -21.00
N LYS A 58 -1.22 19.72 -19.69
CA LYS A 58 -1.32 20.75 -18.64
C LYS A 58 -0.36 21.90 -18.87
N ILE A 59 0.90 21.59 -19.16
CA ILE A 59 1.95 22.60 -19.36
C ILE A 59 1.62 23.50 -20.56
N VAL A 60 1.19 22.90 -21.68
CA VAL A 60 0.83 23.63 -22.89
C VAL A 60 -0.47 24.42 -22.71
N VAL A 61 -1.48 23.87 -22.03
CA VAL A 61 -2.76 24.56 -21.83
C VAL A 61 -2.62 25.73 -20.87
N HIS A 62 -1.93 25.53 -19.75
CA HIS A 62 -1.77 26.56 -18.72
C HIS A 62 -0.63 27.55 -19.02
N GLN A 63 0.25 27.22 -19.98
CA GLN A 63 1.45 28.00 -20.25
C GLN A 63 2.26 28.20 -18.95
N ASP A 64 2.44 27.11 -18.21
CA ASP A 64 3.08 27.08 -16.89
C ASP A 64 3.75 25.72 -16.66
N VAL A 65 4.83 25.72 -15.90
CA VAL A 65 5.54 24.51 -15.43
C VAL A 65 5.24 24.19 -13.97
N ASP A 66 4.56 25.08 -13.25
CA ASP A 66 4.07 24.88 -11.88
C ASP A 66 2.65 24.29 -11.89
N VAL A 67 2.46 23.24 -12.68
CA VAL A 67 1.18 22.53 -12.82
C VAL A 67 1.11 21.34 -11.85
N ASP A 68 -0.08 21.04 -11.35
CA ASP A 68 -0.29 19.91 -10.45
C ASP A 68 0.14 18.59 -11.08
N VAL A 69 0.97 17.85 -10.34
CA VAL A 69 1.42 16.51 -10.72
C VAL A 69 0.23 15.58 -10.96
N VAL A 70 0.43 14.60 -11.84
CA VAL A 70 -0.60 13.57 -12.06
C VAL A 70 -0.67 12.65 -10.86
N SER A 71 -1.83 12.63 -10.20
CA SER A 71 -2.11 11.69 -9.11
C SER A 71 -1.86 10.25 -9.54
N GLY A 72 -1.05 9.53 -8.76
CA GLY A 72 -0.60 8.15 -9.04
C GLY A 72 0.67 8.06 -9.89
N ALA A 73 1.18 9.16 -10.43
CA ALA A 73 2.41 9.23 -11.22
C ALA A 73 3.28 10.43 -10.81
N SER A 74 3.36 10.72 -9.51
CA SER A 74 4.00 11.94 -8.98
C SER A 74 5.48 12.06 -9.36
N GLU A 75 6.28 11.01 -9.15
CA GLU A 75 7.71 11.04 -9.47
C GLU A 75 7.97 11.18 -10.98
N THR A 76 7.21 10.46 -11.81
CA THR A 76 7.23 10.63 -13.27
C THR A 76 6.84 12.06 -13.66
N SER A 77 5.80 12.64 -13.04
CA SER A 77 5.36 14.01 -13.31
C SER A 77 6.41 15.05 -12.93
N ARG A 78 7.11 14.85 -11.80
CA ARG A 78 8.22 15.71 -11.37
C ARG A 78 9.39 15.62 -12.35
N GLY A 79 9.74 14.42 -12.81
CA GLY A 79 10.75 14.24 -13.85
C GLY A 79 10.38 14.92 -15.17
N ILE A 80 9.10 14.93 -15.56
CA ILE A 80 8.62 15.67 -16.73
C ILE A 80 8.74 17.18 -16.51
N ILE A 81 8.30 17.71 -15.35
CA ILE A 81 8.42 19.14 -15.02
C ILE A 81 9.89 19.55 -15.03
N GLU A 82 10.77 18.76 -14.43
CA GLU A 82 12.22 18.99 -14.42
C GLU A 82 12.77 19.00 -15.85
N GLY A 83 12.42 18.02 -16.69
CA GLY A 83 12.81 17.97 -18.09
C GLY A 83 12.35 19.20 -18.88
N VAL A 84 11.10 19.64 -18.67
CA VAL A 84 10.57 20.84 -19.32
C VAL A 84 11.30 22.09 -18.83
N LYS A 85 11.54 22.24 -17.52
CA LYS A 85 12.34 23.34 -16.97
C LYS A 85 13.74 23.35 -17.58
N ASN A 86 14.39 22.20 -17.69
CA ASN A 86 15.72 22.09 -18.31
C ASN A 86 15.71 22.47 -19.80
N ALA A 87 14.64 22.18 -20.54
CA ALA A 87 14.48 22.63 -21.93
C ALA A 87 14.21 24.14 -22.02
N LEU A 88 13.31 24.67 -21.19
CA LEU A 88 12.92 26.09 -21.19
C LEU A 88 14.05 27.02 -20.75
N THR A 89 14.92 26.58 -19.83
CA THR A 89 16.15 27.31 -19.48
C THR A 89 17.04 27.53 -20.72
N LYS A 90 17.11 26.55 -21.63
CA LYS A 90 17.87 26.68 -22.90
C LYS A 90 17.20 27.64 -23.89
N ALA A 91 15.88 27.82 -23.76
CA ALA A 91 15.09 28.76 -24.55
C ALA A 91 15.07 30.19 -23.98
N ASP A 92 15.82 30.44 -22.90
CA ASP A 92 15.94 31.74 -22.22
C ASP A 92 14.60 32.24 -21.64
N VAL A 93 13.76 31.29 -21.17
CA VAL A 93 12.44 31.61 -20.60
C VAL A 93 12.57 32.10 -19.16
N ASP A 94 11.90 33.20 -18.85
CA ASP A 94 11.72 33.67 -17.48
C ASP A 94 10.60 32.87 -16.77
N PHE A 95 10.98 32.07 -15.77
CA PHE A 95 10.04 31.26 -15.00
C PHE A 95 9.11 32.09 -14.09
N GLU A 96 9.48 33.32 -13.71
CA GLU A 96 8.59 34.18 -12.93
C GLU A 96 7.43 34.71 -13.79
N ALA A 97 7.67 34.94 -15.08
CA ALA A 97 6.63 35.29 -16.05
C ALA A 97 5.64 34.13 -16.30
N LEU A 98 6.10 32.87 -16.21
CA LEU A 98 5.24 31.69 -16.26
C LEU A 98 4.34 31.60 -15.02
N LYS A 99 4.90 31.76 -13.81
CA LYS A 99 4.13 31.73 -12.54
C LYS A 99 3.05 32.80 -12.46
N ALA A 100 3.25 33.95 -13.09
CA ALA A 100 2.28 35.05 -13.14
C ALA A 100 0.99 34.69 -13.92
N ASN A 101 1.00 33.61 -14.71
CA ASN A 101 -0.23 33.07 -15.31
C ASN A 101 -1.17 32.47 -14.26
N GLY A 102 -0.61 31.93 -13.19
CA GLY A 102 -1.31 31.17 -12.15
C GLY A 102 -2.02 29.95 -12.71
N ALA A 103 -2.21 28.92 -11.88
CA ALA A 103 -3.19 27.87 -12.15
C ALA A 103 -4.61 28.48 -12.10
N LYS A 104 -4.98 29.32 -13.07
CA LYS A 104 -6.36 29.76 -13.26
C LYS A 104 -7.11 28.59 -13.88
N THR A 105 -7.54 27.68 -13.03
CA THR A 105 -8.64 26.76 -13.32
C THR A 105 -9.91 27.59 -13.51
N ASN A 106 -10.10 28.16 -14.70
CA ASN A 106 -11.43 28.55 -15.14
C ASN A 106 -12.20 27.26 -15.46
N ILE A 107 -12.68 26.61 -14.40
CA ILE A 107 -13.62 25.50 -14.48
C ILE A 107 -14.89 26.05 -15.15
N SER A 108 -15.27 25.50 -16.30
CA SER A 108 -16.60 25.82 -16.86
C SER A 108 -17.28 24.66 -17.58
N ALA A 109 -16.56 23.60 -17.95
CA ALA A 109 -17.21 22.41 -18.50
C ALA A 109 -17.86 21.60 -17.37
N LYS A 110 -19.19 21.66 -17.27
CA LYS A 110 -19.97 20.76 -16.43
C LYS A 110 -20.52 19.63 -17.28
N LYS A 111 -20.35 18.39 -16.82
CA LYS A 111 -20.96 17.21 -17.43
C LYS A 111 -21.87 16.54 -16.41
N THR A 112 -23.06 16.16 -16.83
CA THR A 112 -23.98 15.36 -16.01
C THR A 112 -24.20 14.01 -16.67
N ILE A 113 -24.15 12.95 -15.87
CA ILE A 113 -24.52 11.59 -16.29
C ILE A 113 -25.53 11.01 -15.31
N ASN A 114 -26.34 10.06 -15.78
CA ASN A 114 -27.30 9.32 -14.97
C ASN A 114 -26.98 7.83 -15.03
N VAL A 115 -26.86 7.20 -13.88
CA VAL A 115 -26.63 5.75 -13.74
C VAL A 115 -27.49 5.20 -12.61
N ASP A 116 -27.62 3.87 -12.54
CA ASP A 116 -28.26 3.24 -11.40
C ASP A 116 -27.32 3.20 -10.20
N VAL A 117 -26.04 2.88 -10.41
CA VAL A 117 -25.01 2.78 -9.36
C VAL A 117 -23.78 3.59 -9.73
N ALA A 118 -23.30 4.44 -8.81
CA ALA A 118 -22.00 5.08 -8.92
C ALA A 118 -21.02 4.47 -7.90
N VAL A 119 -19.79 4.21 -8.32
CA VAL A 119 -18.72 3.67 -7.49
C VAL A 119 -17.52 4.61 -7.52
N VAL A 120 -16.97 4.94 -6.35
CA VAL A 120 -15.82 5.85 -6.21
C VAL A 120 -14.60 5.09 -5.69
N GLY A 121 -13.52 5.13 -6.47
CA GLY A 121 -12.26 4.41 -6.26
C GLY A 121 -12.16 3.15 -7.13
N ALA A 122 -11.11 3.00 -7.94
CA ALA A 122 -10.88 1.85 -8.81
C ALA A 122 -9.79 0.91 -8.29
N GLY A 123 -9.68 0.78 -6.96
CA GLY A 123 -8.97 -0.32 -6.31
C GLY A 123 -9.77 -1.63 -6.34
N GLY A 124 -9.29 -2.67 -5.65
CA GLY A 124 -9.91 -4.00 -5.69
C GLY A 124 -11.39 -4.00 -5.28
N ALA A 125 -11.73 -3.28 -4.20
CA ALA A 125 -13.12 -3.16 -3.74
C ALA A 125 -14.04 -2.48 -4.77
N GLY A 126 -13.66 -1.31 -5.29
CA GLY A 126 -14.51 -0.57 -6.20
C GLY A 126 -14.65 -1.23 -7.56
N VAL A 127 -13.59 -1.86 -8.08
CA VAL A 127 -13.67 -2.62 -9.34
C VAL A 127 -14.55 -3.86 -9.17
N ALA A 128 -14.43 -4.59 -8.06
CA ALA A 128 -15.33 -5.71 -7.79
C ALA A 128 -16.79 -5.26 -7.63
N ALA A 129 -17.04 -4.15 -6.95
CA ALA A 129 -18.38 -3.58 -6.82
C ALA A 129 -18.97 -3.20 -8.17
N ALA A 130 -18.22 -2.47 -8.99
CA ALA A 130 -18.67 -2.01 -10.29
C ALA A 130 -18.94 -3.19 -11.25
N LEU A 131 -18.04 -4.17 -11.29
CA LEU A 131 -18.21 -5.35 -12.13
C LEU A 131 -19.40 -6.21 -11.67
N ALA A 132 -19.51 -6.49 -10.38
CA ALA A 132 -20.60 -7.29 -9.83
C ALA A 132 -21.96 -6.62 -10.06
N ALA A 133 -22.08 -5.31 -9.79
CA ALA A 133 -23.29 -4.55 -10.09
C ALA A 133 -23.63 -4.60 -11.59
N ARG A 134 -22.63 -4.44 -12.47
CA ARG A 134 -22.85 -4.48 -13.91
C ARG A 134 -23.30 -5.86 -14.40
N GLN A 135 -22.73 -6.95 -13.87
CA GLN A 135 -23.18 -8.31 -14.14
C GLN A 135 -24.63 -8.55 -13.67
N HIS A 136 -25.07 -7.82 -12.64
CA HIS A 136 -26.47 -7.78 -12.21
C HIS A 136 -27.34 -6.84 -13.05
N GLY A 137 -26.89 -6.38 -14.22
CA GLY A 137 -27.75 -5.78 -15.24
C GLY A 137 -28.22 -4.36 -14.96
N VAL A 138 -27.55 -3.61 -14.07
CA VAL A 138 -27.80 -2.18 -13.85
C VAL A 138 -26.73 -1.33 -14.52
N SER A 139 -27.03 -0.06 -14.79
CA SER A 139 -26.05 0.90 -15.34
C SER A 139 -25.09 1.38 -14.25
N VAL A 140 -23.79 1.42 -14.56
CA VAL A 140 -22.75 1.70 -13.55
C VAL A 140 -21.71 2.68 -14.08
N ALA A 141 -21.36 3.67 -13.25
CA ALA A 141 -20.17 4.51 -13.42
C ALA A 141 -19.15 4.21 -12.31
N LEU A 142 -17.89 3.98 -12.69
CA LEU A 142 -16.76 3.81 -11.80
C LEU A 142 -15.80 4.99 -11.97
N LEU A 143 -15.50 5.69 -10.88
CA LEU A 143 -14.64 6.89 -10.87
C LEU A 143 -13.34 6.60 -10.14
N GLU A 144 -12.23 7.13 -10.65
CA GLU A 144 -10.89 7.05 -10.05
C GLU A 144 -10.19 8.39 -10.21
N LYS A 145 -9.56 8.89 -9.14
CA LYS A 145 -8.85 10.16 -9.15
C LYS A 145 -7.50 10.09 -9.85
N THR A 146 -6.87 8.92 -9.86
CA THR A 146 -5.65 8.67 -10.62
C THR A 146 -5.96 8.44 -12.11
N ILE A 147 -4.95 8.53 -12.96
CA ILE A 147 -5.07 8.34 -14.42
C ILE A 147 -5.12 6.88 -14.87
N SER A 148 -4.83 5.97 -13.95
CA SER A 148 -4.80 4.53 -14.12
C SER A 148 -5.22 3.88 -12.81
N PRO A 149 -5.56 2.59 -12.79
CA PRO A 149 -5.90 1.90 -11.54
C PRO A 149 -4.76 2.01 -10.53
N LEU A 150 -5.11 2.27 -9.28
CA LEU A 150 -4.21 2.32 -8.14
C LEU A 150 -4.95 1.84 -6.88
N GLY A 151 -4.29 1.88 -5.73
CA GLY A 151 -4.81 1.43 -4.44
C GLY A 151 -3.96 0.29 -3.90
N ALA A 152 -4.20 -0.10 -2.65
CA ALA A 152 -3.40 -1.17 -2.02
C ALA A 152 -3.51 -2.50 -2.78
N SER A 153 -4.67 -2.76 -3.41
CA SER A 153 -4.92 -3.97 -4.20
C SER A 153 -4.01 -4.14 -5.42
N THR A 154 -3.42 -3.06 -5.97
CA THR A 154 -2.45 -3.17 -7.07
C THR A 154 -1.06 -3.59 -6.59
N PHE A 155 -0.79 -3.52 -5.29
CA PHE A 155 0.48 -3.90 -4.66
C PHE A 155 0.39 -5.21 -3.86
N ALA A 156 -0.80 -5.63 -3.44
CA ALA A 156 -0.98 -6.83 -2.62
C ALA A 156 -0.51 -8.12 -3.33
N GLY A 157 -0.12 -9.11 -2.52
CA GLY A 157 0.25 -10.45 -2.98
C GLY A 157 -0.93 -11.35 -3.36
N GLY A 158 -2.00 -11.32 -2.57
CA GLY A 158 -3.14 -12.21 -2.74
C GLY A 158 -4.21 -11.98 -1.68
N MET A 159 -5.30 -12.74 -1.78
CA MET A 159 -6.39 -12.69 -0.79
C MET A 159 -6.60 -14.03 -0.11
N PHE A 160 -7.04 -14.01 1.13
CA PHE A 160 -7.47 -15.21 1.82
C PHE A 160 -8.77 -15.76 1.24
N ALA A 161 -8.98 -17.06 1.35
CA ALA A 161 -10.29 -17.67 1.22
C ALA A 161 -10.45 -18.96 2.02
N GLY A 162 -11.70 -19.29 2.33
CA GLY A 162 -12.14 -20.61 2.75
C GLY A 162 -13.14 -21.20 1.75
N ASP A 163 -13.07 -22.52 1.56
CA ASP A 163 -13.90 -23.31 0.64
C ASP A 163 -13.84 -22.88 -0.84
N SER A 164 -12.71 -22.35 -1.33
CA SER A 164 -12.54 -22.10 -2.78
C SER A 164 -12.56 -23.40 -3.58
N GLN A 165 -12.79 -23.32 -4.89
CA GLN A 165 -12.71 -24.52 -5.74
C GLN A 165 -11.29 -25.13 -5.69
N GLN A 166 -10.25 -24.30 -5.67
CA GLN A 166 -8.86 -24.76 -5.60
C GLN A 166 -8.56 -25.53 -4.30
N GLN A 167 -9.07 -25.05 -3.16
CA GLN A 167 -8.92 -25.75 -1.88
C GLN A 167 -9.65 -27.10 -1.88
N LYS A 168 -10.82 -27.20 -2.53
CA LYS A 168 -11.54 -28.47 -2.66
C LYS A 168 -10.81 -29.44 -3.58
N ASP A 169 -10.33 -28.97 -4.72
CA ASP A 169 -9.64 -29.80 -5.71
C ASP A 169 -8.29 -30.36 -5.19
N GLN A 170 -7.70 -29.69 -4.20
CA GLN A 170 -6.43 -30.07 -3.58
C GLN A 170 -6.59 -30.72 -2.20
N ASP A 171 -7.82 -31.00 -1.75
CA ASP A 171 -8.11 -31.51 -0.39
C ASP A 171 -7.54 -30.63 0.75
N GLN A 172 -7.45 -29.32 0.53
CA GLN A 172 -6.95 -28.28 1.44
C GLN A 172 -8.06 -27.32 1.92
N VAL A 173 -9.26 -27.85 2.16
CA VAL A 173 -10.38 -27.06 2.65
C VAL A 173 -10.11 -26.49 4.04
N VAL A 174 -10.31 -25.18 4.22
CA VAL A 174 -10.04 -24.47 5.48
C VAL A 174 -11.29 -24.39 6.34
N SER A 175 -11.14 -24.68 7.64
CA SER A 175 -12.22 -24.50 8.62
C SER A 175 -12.64 -23.04 8.72
N LYS A 176 -13.92 -22.77 8.46
CA LYS A 176 -14.50 -21.43 8.68
C LYS A 176 -14.45 -20.99 10.14
N LYS A 177 -14.49 -21.96 11.07
CA LYS A 177 -14.34 -21.67 12.50
C LYS A 177 -12.92 -21.16 12.77
N TRP A 178 -11.92 -21.83 12.19
CA TRP A 178 -10.52 -21.40 12.34
C TRP A 178 -10.34 -19.96 11.84
N LEU A 179 -10.76 -19.63 10.61
CA LEU A 179 -10.72 -18.25 10.11
C LEU A 179 -11.44 -17.25 11.03
N TYR A 180 -12.60 -17.64 11.59
CA TYR A 180 -13.35 -16.77 12.50
C TYR A 180 -12.64 -16.58 13.84
N ASP A 181 -12.02 -17.63 14.37
CA ASP A 181 -11.21 -17.57 15.60
C ASP A 181 -10.00 -16.66 15.38
N GLU A 182 -9.29 -16.75 14.25
CA GLU A 182 -8.16 -15.84 13.94
C GLU A 182 -8.59 -14.35 13.91
N TYR A 183 -9.74 -14.04 13.31
CA TYR A 183 -10.31 -12.69 13.36
C TYR A 183 -10.74 -12.30 14.79
N MET A 184 -11.31 -13.23 15.56
CA MET A 184 -11.72 -12.97 16.95
C MET A 184 -10.52 -12.66 17.82
N ASP A 185 -9.44 -13.44 17.70
CA ASP A 185 -8.22 -13.33 18.47
C ASP A 185 -7.47 -12.04 18.11
N ALA A 186 -7.26 -11.76 16.82
CA ALA A 186 -6.63 -10.50 16.40
C ALA A 186 -7.46 -9.26 16.78
N SER A 187 -8.79 -9.37 16.76
CA SER A 187 -9.67 -8.25 17.10
C SER A 187 -9.94 -8.11 18.59
N GLN A 188 -9.67 -9.13 19.42
CA GLN A 188 -10.01 -9.19 20.84
C GLN A 188 -11.50 -8.86 21.11
N GLY A 189 -12.39 -9.30 20.22
CA GLY A 189 -13.84 -9.07 20.30
C GLY A 189 -14.34 -7.73 19.74
N TYR A 190 -13.47 -6.86 19.21
CA TYR A 190 -13.86 -5.58 18.62
C TYR A 190 -14.37 -5.69 17.17
N MET A 191 -14.40 -6.88 16.59
CA MET A 191 -14.97 -7.10 15.26
C MET A 191 -16.51 -7.15 15.25
N ASN A 192 -17.11 -6.73 14.15
CA ASN A 192 -18.50 -7.02 13.81
C ASN A 192 -18.60 -8.48 13.36
N SER A 193 -19.03 -9.34 14.29
CA SER A 193 -19.05 -10.80 14.09
C SER A 193 -19.93 -11.27 12.92
N ILE A 194 -21.08 -10.63 12.66
CA ILE A 194 -21.96 -11.04 11.55
C ILE A 194 -21.39 -10.62 10.20
N LEU A 195 -20.73 -9.45 10.14
CA LEU A 195 -19.97 -9.00 8.99
C LEU A 195 -18.81 -9.97 8.69
N VAL A 196 -17.96 -10.25 9.68
CA VAL A 196 -16.81 -11.16 9.53
C VAL A 196 -17.26 -12.54 9.08
N ARG A 197 -18.32 -13.09 9.69
CA ARG A 197 -18.87 -14.39 9.29
C ARG A 197 -19.28 -14.41 7.83
N ARG A 198 -19.96 -13.36 7.37
CA ARG A 198 -20.38 -13.22 5.97
C ARG A 198 -19.18 -13.12 5.02
N ILE A 199 -18.16 -12.34 5.37
CA ILE A 199 -16.95 -12.23 4.54
C ILE A 199 -16.27 -13.59 4.40
N ILE A 200 -16.11 -14.34 5.49
CA ILE A 200 -15.57 -15.71 5.46
C ILE A 200 -16.40 -16.62 4.56
N ASP A 201 -17.74 -16.59 4.69
CA ASP A 201 -18.63 -17.44 3.90
C ASP A 201 -18.60 -17.16 2.39
N GLU A 202 -18.28 -15.93 1.99
CA GLU A 202 -18.25 -15.51 0.60
C GLU A 202 -16.85 -15.50 -0.01
N SER A 203 -15.82 -15.81 0.79
CA SER A 203 -14.42 -15.71 0.39
C SER A 203 -14.04 -16.67 -0.75
N GLY A 204 -14.30 -17.97 -0.62
CA GLY A 204 -14.02 -18.97 -1.67
C GLY A 204 -14.72 -18.65 -2.99
N LYS A 205 -16.03 -18.36 -2.93
CA LYS A 205 -16.83 -17.96 -4.10
C LYS A 205 -16.29 -16.71 -4.77
N THR A 206 -15.66 -15.81 -4.01
CA THR A 206 -15.13 -14.56 -4.54
C THR A 206 -13.81 -14.79 -5.26
N VAL A 207 -12.92 -15.64 -4.74
CA VAL A 207 -11.73 -16.08 -5.49
C VAL A 207 -12.12 -16.74 -6.80
N ASP A 208 -13.09 -17.66 -6.78
CA ASP A 208 -13.55 -18.36 -7.98
C ASP A 208 -14.10 -17.35 -9.01
N TRP A 209 -14.93 -16.41 -8.56
CA TRP A 209 -15.46 -15.33 -9.39
C TRP A 209 -14.37 -14.39 -9.94
N LEU A 210 -13.31 -14.08 -9.18
CA LEU A 210 -12.19 -13.27 -9.65
C LEU A 210 -11.43 -13.99 -10.77
N ASN A 211 -11.17 -15.29 -10.60
CA ASN A 211 -10.54 -16.14 -11.61
C ASN A 211 -11.35 -16.18 -12.91
N GLU A 212 -12.67 -16.38 -12.81
CA GLU A 212 -13.60 -16.36 -13.96
C GLU A 212 -13.59 -15.02 -14.73
N ASN A 213 -13.28 -13.92 -14.03
CA ASN A 213 -13.24 -12.58 -14.60
C ASN A 213 -11.81 -12.09 -14.95
N GLY A 214 -10.82 -12.99 -14.90
CA GLY A 214 -9.47 -12.77 -15.42
C GLY A 214 -8.45 -12.26 -14.39
N ALA A 215 -8.84 -12.04 -13.14
CA ALA A 215 -7.91 -11.78 -12.04
C ALA A 215 -7.39 -13.11 -11.49
N ILE A 216 -6.46 -13.74 -12.22
CA ILE A 216 -6.00 -15.10 -11.92
C ILE A 216 -5.18 -15.15 -10.63
N MET A 217 -5.63 -15.97 -9.69
CA MET A 217 -5.01 -16.26 -8.41
C MET A 217 -4.89 -17.76 -8.19
N LYS A 218 -3.80 -18.22 -7.58
CA LYS A 218 -3.60 -19.62 -7.21
C LYS A 218 -3.42 -19.79 -5.72
N LEU A 219 -3.99 -20.87 -5.17
CA LEU A 219 -3.72 -21.30 -3.81
C LEU A 219 -2.22 -21.58 -3.65
N VAL A 220 -1.64 -21.09 -2.55
CA VAL A 220 -0.26 -21.36 -2.14
C VAL A 220 -0.23 -21.77 -0.67
N ASP A 221 0.80 -22.50 -0.26
CA ASP A 221 1.00 -22.87 1.13
C ASP A 221 1.15 -21.62 2.03
N ALA A 222 0.72 -21.74 3.30
CA ALA A 222 0.97 -20.71 4.30
C ALA A 222 2.49 -20.50 4.53
N GLY A 223 2.91 -19.26 4.73
CA GLY A 223 4.31 -18.88 4.88
C GLY A 223 5.08 -18.70 3.56
N THR A 224 4.48 -19.01 2.39
CA THR A 224 5.15 -18.83 1.07
C THR A 224 5.67 -17.40 0.86
N GLY A 225 5.01 -16.41 1.46
CA GLY A 225 5.40 -14.99 1.42
C GLY A 225 6.54 -14.58 2.36
N GLY A 226 7.15 -15.53 3.07
CA GLY A 226 8.25 -15.29 3.99
C GLY A 226 7.85 -15.12 5.45
N SER A 227 6.55 -15.27 5.79
CA SER A 227 6.15 -15.31 7.20
C SER A 227 6.44 -16.70 7.76
N PHE A 228 7.53 -16.79 8.52
CA PHE A 228 8.04 -18.06 9.02
C PHE A 228 7.09 -18.73 10.00
N ASP A 229 6.43 -17.95 10.86
CA ASP A 229 5.53 -18.47 11.89
C ASP A 229 4.22 -19.02 11.31
N HIS A 230 3.90 -18.70 10.06
CA HIS A 230 2.77 -19.27 9.35
C HIS A 230 3.03 -20.65 8.73
N ILE A 231 4.29 -21.12 8.69
CA ILE A 231 4.60 -22.42 8.08
C ILE A 231 3.88 -23.54 8.84
N GLY A 232 3.03 -24.28 8.11
CA GLY A 232 2.21 -25.35 8.67
C GLY A 232 0.80 -24.94 9.06
N MET A 233 0.45 -23.65 8.99
CA MET A 233 -0.94 -23.19 9.06
C MET A 233 -1.76 -23.65 7.84
N PRO A 234 -3.11 -23.64 7.91
CA PRO A 234 -3.96 -23.91 6.76
C PRO A 234 -3.67 -22.98 5.57
N ALA A 235 -3.62 -23.52 4.35
CA ALA A 235 -3.43 -22.73 3.14
C ALA A 235 -4.67 -21.87 2.84
N THR A 236 -4.59 -20.57 3.11
CA THR A 236 -5.68 -19.62 2.84
C THR A 236 -5.40 -18.69 1.65
N LEU A 237 -4.13 -18.41 1.40
CA LEU A 237 -3.71 -17.39 0.44
C LEU A 237 -3.94 -17.85 -1.00
N HIS A 238 -4.66 -17.03 -1.75
CA HIS A 238 -4.74 -17.13 -3.19
C HIS A 238 -3.95 -15.96 -3.81
N GLY A 239 -2.73 -16.27 -4.23
CA GLY A 239 -1.75 -15.31 -4.72
C GLY A 239 -1.94 -14.96 -6.20
N TYR A 240 -1.83 -13.68 -6.54
CA TYR A 240 -1.92 -13.22 -7.93
C TYR A 240 -0.85 -13.88 -8.81
N GLN A 241 -1.21 -14.25 -10.03
CA GLN A 241 -0.27 -14.87 -10.98
C GLN A 241 0.41 -13.86 -11.91
N GLU A 242 -0.19 -12.68 -12.10
CA GLU A 242 0.30 -11.64 -13.02
C GLU A 242 0.55 -10.29 -12.32
N GLY A 243 0.36 -10.24 -11.00
CA GLY A 243 0.46 -9.03 -10.18
C GLY A 243 -0.86 -8.26 -10.09
N GLY A 244 -1.02 -7.55 -8.97
CA GLY A 244 -2.25 -6.82 -8.65
C GLY A 244 -2.62 -5.76 -9.69
N THR A 245 -1.65 -5.07 -10.29
CA THR A 245 -1.92 -4.07 -11.33
C THR A 245 -2.63 -4.67 -12.54
N LYS A 246 -2.14 -5.83 -13.02
CA LYS A 246 -2.75 -6.53 -14.15
C LYS A 246 -4.10 -7.13 -13.78
N ALA A 247 -4.22 -7.71 -12.58
CA ALA A 247 -5.49 -8.26 -12.11
C ALA A 247 -6.60 -7.21 -12.05
N VAL A 248 -6.35 -6.06 -11.42
CA VAL A 248 -7.31 -4.94 -11.35
C VAL A 248 -7.63 -4.40 -12.75
N THR A 249 -6.63 -4.28 -13.62
CA THR A 249 -6.82 -3.82 -15.01
C THR A 249 -7.75 -4.77 -15.79
N LYS A 250 -7.54 -6.08 -15.72
CA LYS A 250 -8.39 -7.08 -16.40
C LYS A 250 -9.84 -7.03 -15.92
N LEU A 251 -10.07 -6.81 -14.64
CA LEU A 251 -11.44 -6.64 -14.11
C LEU A 251 -12.10 -5.36 -14.63
N ILE A 252 -11.35 -4.26 -14.76
CA ILE A 252 -11.85 -3.02 -15.38
C ILE A 252 -12.15 -3.22 -16.86
N GLU A 253 -11.31 -3.93 -17.60
CA GLU A 253 -11.56 -4.29 -19.00
C GLU A 253 -12.82 -5.13 -19.14
N LYS A 254 -13.01 -6.12 -18.26
CA LYS A 254 -14.23 -6.92 -18.19
C LYS A 254 -15.45 -6.04 -17.91
N PHE A 255 -15.37 -5.15 -16.92
CA PHE A 255 -16.43 -4.18 -16.59
C PHE A 255 -16.81 -3.31 -17.79
N LYS A 256 -15.81 -2.75 -18.48
CA LYS A 256 -16.01 -1.95 -19.70
C LYS A 256 -16.61 -2.77 -20.84
N SER A 257 -16.19 -4.03 -21.01
CA SER A 257 -16.73 -4.93 -22.05
C SER A 257 -18.23 -5.20 -21.87
N LEU A 258 -18.72 -5.12 -20.62
CA LEU A 258 -20.14 -5.21 -20.31
C LEU A 258 -20.86 -3.87 -20.47
N GLY A 259 -20.20 -2.79 -20.90
CA GLY A 259 -20.81 -1.46 -21.05
C GLY A 259 -20.79 -0.61 -19.76
N GLY A 260 -19.94 -0.98 -18.80
CA GLY A 260 -19.63 -0.12 -17.66
C GLY A 260 -18.88 1.16 -18.06
N GLN A 261 -19.18 2.26 -17.39
CA GLN A 261 -18.56 3.57 -17.67
C GLN A 261 -17.39 3.80 -16.71
N MET A 262 -16.17 3.96 -17.22
CA MET A 262 -14.96 4.20 -16.41
C MET A 262 -14.48 5.65 -16.57
N TYR A 263 -14.21 6.32 -15.45
CA TYR A 263 -13.75 7.71 -15.39
C TYR A 263 -12.47 7.83 -14.57
N PHE A 264 -11.31 7.80 -15.23
CA PHE A 264 -10.03 8.11 -14.60
C PHE A 264 -9.78 9.62 -14.54
N GLY A 265 -8.97 10.05 -13.58
CA GLY A 265 -8.65 11.46 -13.35
C GLY A 265 -9.77 12.28 -12.74
N PHE A 266 -10.80 11.65 -12.14
CA PHE A 266 -11.93 12.32 -11.50
C PHE A 266 -11.96 12.01 -10.00
N ALA A 267 -11.63 13.00 -9.17
CA ALA A 267 -11.68 12.89 -7.72
C ALA A 267 -13.08 13.20 -7.19
N GLY A 268 -13.71 12.25 -6.49
CA GLY A 268 -14.97 12.50 -5.77
C GLY A 268 -14.80 13.62 -4.74
N GLN A 269 -15.73 14.58 -4.74
CA GLN A 269 -15.68 15.78 -3.89
C GLN A 269 -16.77 15.79 -2.82
N LYS A 270 -18.01 15.42 -3.19
CA LYS A 270 -19.15 15.39 -2.28
C LYS A 270 -20.24 14.46 -2.78
N LEU A 271 -21.01 13.90 -1.85
CA LEU A 271 -22.28 13.25 -2.15
C LEU A 271 -23.38 14.30 -2.36
N LEU A 272 -24.36 13.95 -3.19
CA LEU A 272 -25.59 14.72 -3.37
C LEU A 272 -26.70 14.03 -2.57
N GLN A 273 -27.44 14.81 -1.78
CA GLN A 273 -28.58 14.34 -1.00
C GLN A 273 -29.85 15.09 -1.42
N ASP A 274 -30.99 14.42 -1.38
CA ASP A 274 -32.31 15.06 -1.49
C ASP A 274 -32.74 15.68 -0.14
N ASP A 275 -33.94 16.29 -0.12
CA ASP A 275 -34.47 16.98 1.06
C ASP A 275 -34.71 16.04 2.25
N ASP A 276 -34.84 14.73 2.02
CA ASP A 276 -34.98 13.69 3.04
C ASP A 276 -33.62 13.13 3.49
N GLY A 277 -32.51 13.68 2.97
CA GLY A 277 -31.15 13.26 3.29
C GLY A 277 -30.70 11.98 2.59
N LYS A 278 -31.46 11.47 1.62
CA LYS A 278 -31.11 10.26 0.87
C LYS A 278 -30.07 10.57 -0.19
N VAL A 279 -29.05 9.72 -0.33
CA VAL A 279 -28.00 9.92 -1.33
C VAL A 279 -28.55 9.66 -2.73
N VAL A 280 -28.41 10.64 -3.63
CA VAL A 280 -28.94 10.62 -5.01
C VAL A 280 -27.87 10.81 -6.07
N GLY A 281 -26.60 10.84 -5.68
CA GLY A 281 -25.48 11.02 -6.59
C GLY A 281 -24.23 11.56 -5.91
N LEU A 282 -23.29 12.04 -6.73
CA LEU A 282 -22.06 12.69 -6.27
C LEU A 282 -21.53 13.69 -7.30
N ILE A 283 -20.67 14.60 -6.83
CA ILE A 283 -19.84 15.46 -7.68
C ILE A 283 -18.40 14.95 -7.64
N ALA A 284 -17.78 14.86 -8.81
CA ALA A 284 -16.36 14.57 -8.96
C ALA A 284 -15.68 15.65 -9.81
N GLN A 285 -14.40 15.91 -9.51
CA GLN A 285 -13.60 16.93 -10.14
C GLN A 285 -12.48 16.29 -10.97
N GLY A 286 -12.46 16.55 -12.26
CA GLY A 286 -11.28 16.37 -13.13
C GLY A 286 -10.48 17.67 -13.25
N ASP A 287 -9.41 17.69 -14.03
CA ASP A 287 -8.55 18.90 -14.09
C ASP A 287 -9.30 20.14 -14.61
N ASP A 288 -10.12 19.98 -15.65
CA ASP A 288 -10.85 21.10 -16.29
C ASP A 288 -12.38 20.87 -16.37
N GLN A 289 -12.89 19.81 -15.76
CA GLN A 289 -14.31 19.42 -15.85
C GLN A 289 -14.85 18.95 -14.49
N GLU A 290 -16.00 19.52 -14.12
CA GLU A 290 -16.84 18.97 -13.05
C GLU A 290 -17.76 17.91 -13.65
N LEU A 291 -17.80 16.74 -13.02
CA LEU A 291 -18.69 15.63 -13.36
C LEU A 291 -19.71 15.44 -12.25
N GLN A 292 -20.97 15.74 -12.56
CA GLN A 292 -22.10 15.33 -11.74
C GLN A 292 -22.59 13.94 -12.16
N VAL A 293 -22.66 13.03 -11.21
CA VAL A 293 -23.20 11.68 -11.40
C VAL A 293 -24.48 11.56 -10.58
N ASN A 294 -25.63 11.58 -11.25
CA ASN A 294 -26.89 11.23 -10.61
C ASN A 294 -26.98 9.70 -10.53
N ALA A 295 -27.17 9.16 -9.33
CA ALA A 295 -27.17 7.72 -9.09
C ALA A 295 -28.22 7.32 -8.05
N LYS A 296 -28.87 6.17 -8.27
CA LYS A 296 -29.82 5.63 -7.29
C LYS A 296 -29.11 5.03 -6.08
N LYS A 297 -27.86 4.60 -6.23
CA LYS A 297 -27.00 4.06 -5.16
C LYS A 297 -25.57 4.57 -5.37
N VAL A 298 -24.86 4.84 -4.28
CA VAL A 298 -23.44 5.20 -4.30
C VAL A 298 -22.64 4.23 -3.43
N ILE A 299 -21.50 3.77 -3.96
CA ILE A 299 -20.56 2.89 -3.25
C ILE A 299 -19.22 3.63 -3.11
N ILE A 300 -18.76 3.82 -1.88
CA ILE A 300 -17.44 4.39 -1.56
C ILE A 300 -16.43 3.24 -1.37
N ALA A 301 -15.35 3.27 -2.12
CA ALA A 301 -14.28 2.26 -2.12
C ALA A 301 -12.90 2.89 -2.44
N THR A 302 -12.59 3.97 -1.74
CA THR A 302 -11.45 4.89 -1.93
C THR A 302 -10.17 4.52 -1.16
N GLY A 303 -10.18 3.56 -0.25
CA GLY A 303 -8.99 2.96 0.36
C GLY A 303 -8.49 3.57 1.67
N GLY A 304 -9.24 4.46 2.31
CA GLY A 304 -8.90 5.05 3.61
C GLY A 304 -8.00 6.30 3.55
N PHE A 305 -7.20 6.54 4.59
CA PHE A 305 -6.52 7.83 4.83
C PHE A 305 -5.01 7.75 5.13
N GLY A 306 -4.36 6.60 4.89
CA GLY A 306 -2.93 6.39 5.19
C GLY A 306 -1.97 7.42 4.57
N GLY A 307 -2.34 8.06 3.45
CA GLY A 307 -1.58 9.13 2.80
C GLY A 307 -1.76 10.52 3.43
N ASN A 308 -2.82 10.75 4.22
CA ASN A 308 -3.14 12.08 4.77
C ASN A 308 -2.49 12.33 6.15
N ALA A 309 -1.46 13.19 6.18
CA ALA A 309 -0.74 13.50 7.43
C ALA A 309 -1.63 14.11 8.52
N LYS A 310 -2.62 14.93 8.15
CA LYS A 310 -3.53 15.55 9.11
C LYS A 310 -4.45 14.50 9.75
N MET A 311 -5.06 13.63 8.92
CA MET A 311 -5.92 12.57 9.43
C MET A 311 -5.12 11.51 10.20
N ARG A 312 -3.90 11.16 9.76
CA ARG A 312 -3.01 10.30 10.55
C ARG A 312 -2.75 10.89 11.92
N LYS A 313 -2.41 12.18 12.00
CA LYS A 313 -2.23 12.86 13.30
C LYS A 313 -3.49 12.82 14.17
N GLU A 314 -4.64 13.11 13.57
CA GLU A 314 -5.94 13.17 14.26
C GLU A 314 -6.38 11.81 14.80
N TYR A 315 -6.20 10.74 14.02
CA TYR A 315 -6.79 9.43 14.33
C TYR A 315 -5.78 8.37 14.80
N LEU A 316 -4.49 8.54 14.53
CA LEU A 316 -3.42 7.61 14.88
C LEU A 316 -2.41 8.22 15.87
N GLY A 317 -2.52 9.52 16.15
CA GLY A 317 -1.66 10.24 17.08
C GLY A 317 -0.46 10.94 16.44
N ASP A 318 0.30 11.65 17.28
CA ASP A 318 1.42 12.51 16.86
C ASP A 318 2.58 11.74 16.20
N VAL A 319 2.71 10.46 16.53
CA VAL A 319 3.73 9.57 15.98
C VAL A 319 3.03 8.50 15.16
N SER A 320 3.09 8.62 13.83
CA SER A 320 2.59 7.60 12.91
C SER A 320 3.40 7.58 11.62
N THR A 321 3.66 6.38 11.10
CA THR A 321 4.30 6.24 9.79
C THR A 321 3.32 6.42 8.64
N GLN A 322 3.85 6.87 7.51
CA GLN A 322 3.08 7.14 6.30
C GLN A 322 2.59 5.84 5.67
N GLY A 323 1.32 5.81 5.26
CA GLY A 323 0.74 4.68 4.56
C GLY A 323 1.37 4.45 3.18
N GLN A 324 1.38 3.20 2.73
CA GLN A 324 1.98 2.78 1.45
C GLN A 324 1.39 3.49 0.22
N VAL A 325 0.08 3.77 0.22
CA VAL A 325 -0.61 4.42 -0.90
C VAL A 325 -0.90 5.88 -0.57
N LEU A 326 -0.10 6.78 -1.13
CA LEU A 326 -0.12 8.21 -0.80
C LEU A 326 -1.41 8.90 -1.24
N GLN A 327 -2.07 8.34 -2.24
CA GLN A 327 -3.34 8.83 -2.76
C GLN A 327 -4.50 8.48 -1.82
N ASN A 328 -4.33 7.64 -0.80
CA ASN A 328 -5.40 7.36 0.16
C ASN A 328 -5.48 8.51 1.17
N THR A 329 -6.22 9.56 0.82
CA THR A 329 -6.27 10.82 1.57
C THR A 329 -7.52 11.03 2.41
N GLY A 330 -8.40 10.01 2.49
CA GLY A 330 -9.64 10.05 3.25
C GLY A 330 -10.80 10.75 2.56
N ASP A 331 -10.71 11.02 1.25
CA ASP A 331 -11.73 11.77 0.49
C ASP A 331 -13.11 11.09 0.59
N GLY A 332 -13.17 9.76 0.41
CA GLY A 332 -14.40 8.99 0.55
C GLY A 332 -14.91 8.91 1.99
N LEU A 333 -14.03 8.85 2.99
CA LEU A 333 -14.44 8.88 4.39
C LEU A 333 -15.11 10.20 4.75
N ASN A 334 -14.53 11.33 4.32
CA ASN A 334 -15.15 12.64 4.52
C ASN A 334 -16.52 12.70 3.84
N MET A 335 -16.62 12.26 2.58
CA MET A 335 -17.91 12.17 1.89
C MET A 335 -18.94 11.30 2.64
N ALA A 336 -18.53 10.15 3.18
CA ALA A 336 -19.43 9.26 3.93
C ALA A 336 -19.88 9.89 5.24
N TRP A 337 -18.97 10.52 5.99
CA TRP A 337 -19.26 11.16 7.26
C TRP A 337 -20.13 12.41 7.09
N ASP A 338 -19.90 13.20 6.05
CA ASP A 338 -20.73 14.36 5.71
C ASP A 338 -22.16 13.95 5.36
N ALA A 339 -22.36 12.76 4.78
CA ALA A 339 -23.67 12.17 4.53
C ALA A 339 -24.31 11.49 5.77
N GLY A 340 -23.69 11.60 6.95
CA GLY A 340 -24.25 11.11 8.22
C GLY A 340 -23.80 9.72 8.65
N THR A 341 -22.79 9.13 8.00
CA THR A 341 -22.25 7.82 8.40
C THR A 341 -21.50 7.92 9.74
N ALA A 342 -21.73 6.95 10.62
CA ALA A 342 -21.03 6.83 11.90
C ALA A 342 -19.53 6.61 11.69
N ARG A 343 -18.74 7.39 12.41
CA ARG A 343 -17.28 7.30 12.43
C ARG A 343 -16.86 6.19 13.38
N HIS A 344 -16.08 5.23 12.88
CA HIS A 344 -15.49 4.20 13.72
C HIS A 344 -14.06 3.92 13.25
N ILE A 345 -13.11 4.59 13.91
CA ILE A 345 -11.67 4.42 13.73
C ILE A 345 -11.11 3.97 15.08
N ASN A 346 -10.66 2.72 15.17
CA ASN A 346 -10.15 2.13 16.41
C ASN A 346 -8.66 2.41 16.65
N GLY A 347 -8.13 3.49 16.07
CA GLY A 347 -6.68 3.76 16.02
C GLY A 347 -5.88 2.72 15.23
N SER A 348 -6.55 1.74 14.61
CA SER A 348 -5.90 0.62 13.94
C SER A 348 -5.41 1.01 12.55
N THR A 349 -4.17 0.65 12.28
CA THR A 349 -3.61 0.63 10.92
C THR A 349 -3.15 -0.76 10.59
N HIS A 350 -2.95 -1.00 9.31
CA HIS A 350 -2.31 -2.20 8.81
C HIS A 350 -0.80 -2.05 9.00
N TYR A 351 -0.36 -2.05 10.26
CA TYR A 351 1.04 -2.26 10.59
C TYR A 351 1.40 -3.69 10.23
N PHE A 352 2.50 -3.80 9.52
CA PHE A 352 2.99 -5.03 8.94
C PHE A 352 4.48 -4.81 8.79
N TRP A 353 5.35 -5.63 9.39
CA TRP A 353 6.81 -5.57 9.40
C TRP A 353 7.44 -4.16 9.65
N GLN A 354 8.72 -4.06 9.38
CA GLN A 354 9.53 -2.85 9.42
C GLN A 354 9.83 -2.28 8.03
N THR A 355 10.29 -1.03 7.97
CA THR A 355 10.78 -0.36 6.75
C THR A 355 11.75 0.76 7.10
N PHE A 356 12.30 1.42 6.09
CA PHE A 356 12.99 2.70 6.23
C PHE A 356 12.06 3.87 5.93
N SER A 357 12.35 5.04 6.50
CA SER A 357 11.69 6.28 6.08
C SER A 357 12.10 6.68 4.66
N ASN A 358 11.29 7.47 3.95
CA ASN A 358 11.67 7.98 2.62
C ASN A 358 12.95 8.83 2.66
N GLU A 359 13.17 9.55 3.76
CA GLU A 359 14.39 10.34 3.96
C GLU A 359 15.61 9.42 4.09
N ASP A 360 15.50 8.37 4.91
CA ASP A 360 16.56 7.37 5.10
C ASP A 360 16.86 6.63 3.77
N ILE A 361 15.82 6.21 3.03
CA ILE A 361 15.97 5.61 1.69
C ILE A 361 16.72 6.57 0.76
N GLY A 362 16.33 7.85 0.74
CA GLY A 362 16.99 8.86 -0.08
C GLY A 362 18.46 9.09 0.31
N ALA A 363 18.79 9.05 1.60
CA ALA A 363 20.15 9.17 2.10
C ALA A 363 21.01 7.96 1.70
N MET A 364 20.51 6.74 1.87
CA MET A 364 21.21 5.52 1.47
C MET A 364 21.37 5.43 -0.05
N ALA A 365 20.32 5.71 -0.81
CA ALA A 365 20.35 5.63 -2.28
C ALA A 365 21.37 6.59 -2.91
N LYS A 366 21.63 7.75 -2.30
CA LYS A 366 22.70 8.67 -2.75
C LYS A 366 24.09 8.06 -2.65
N LEU A 367 24.32 7.17 -1.69
CA LEU A 367 25.64 6.56 -1.44
C LEU A 367 25.84 5.27 -2.23
N VAL A 368 24.79 4.43 -2.34
CA VAL A 368 24.92 3.07 -2.88
C VAL A 368 23.92 2.73 -3.98
N GLY A 369 23.12 3.69 -4.46
CA GLY A 369 22.06 3.43 -5.43
C GLY A 369 21.04 2.44 -4.86
N PRO A 370 20.46 1.51 -5.66
CA PRO A 370 19.51 0.51 -5.16
C PRO A 370 20.12 -0.55 -4.23
N ASN A 371 21.45 -0.60 -4.08
CA ASN A 371 22.14 -1.64 -3.30
C ASN A 371 21.95 -1.50 -1.78
N TRP A 372 21.10 -0.59 -1.30
CA TRP A 372 20.66 -0.55 0.10
C TRP A 372 19.59 -1.60 0.40
N MET A 373 18.83 -2.06 -0.61
CA MET A 373 17.70 -2.97 -0.43
C MET A 373 18.03 -4.28 0.33
N PRO A 374 19.22 -4.88 0.16
CA PRO A 374 19.61 -6.07 0.94
C PRO A 374 19.58 -5.87 2.47
N LEU A 375 19.64 -4.64 2.98
CA LEU A 375 19.56 -4.39 4.42
C LEU A 375 18.27 -4.91 5.05
N ASN A 376 17.17 -5.02 4.29
CA ASN A 376 15.91 -5.57 4.81
C ASN A 376 16.10 -7.01 5.30
N ALA A 377 16.94 -7.82 4.64
CA ALA A 377 17.19 -9.20 5.02
C ALA A 377 17.77 -9.32 6.44
N LEU A 378 18.52 -8.31 6.92
CA LEU A 378 19.07 -8.34 8.28
C LEU A 378 17.98 -8.22 9.35
N ALA A 379 16.77 -7.79 8.98
CA ALA A 379 15.63 -7.73 9.88
C ALA A 379 14.68 -8.94 9.73
N ASP A 380 15.05 -9.95 8.96
CA ASP A 380 14.25 -11.19 8.79
C ASP A 380 14.66 -12.28 9.79
N PHE A 381 15.59 -11.99 10.71
CA PHE A 381 16.10 -12.94 11.70
C PHE A 381 15.78 -12.49 13.13
N PRO A 382 15.77 -13.42 14.09
CA PRO A 382 15.53 -13.14 15.51
C PRO A 382 16.73 -12.48 16.21
N ASN A 383 17.36 -11.52 15.53
CA ASN A 383 18.43 -10.67 16.05
C ASN A 383 17.94 -9.84 17.23
N LEU A 384 18.85 -9.50 18.16
CA LEU A 384 18.57 -8.54 19.22
C LEU A 384 17.97 -7.25 18.64
N ARG A 385 16.79 -6.86 19.13
CA ARG A 385 16.10 -5.62 18.76
C ARG A 385 15.97 -4.72 19.96
N VAL A 386 16.24 -3.43 19.75
CA VAL A 386 16.05 -2.42 20.79
C VAL A 386 15.32 -1.20 20.23
N ASN A 387 14.51 -0.56 21.07
CA ASN A 387 13.86 0.70 20.71
C ASN A 387 14.85 1.89 20.84
N ASN A 388 14.36 3.12 20.62
CA ASN A 388 15.17 4.33 20.70
C ASN A 388 15.69 4.71 22.10
N ARG A 389 15.44 3.88 23.12
CA ARG A 389 16.02 3.99 24.46
C ARG A 389 17.10 2.95 24.72
N GLY A 390 17.42 2.09 23.74
CA GLY A 390 18.35 0.97 23.90
C GLY A 390 17.72 -0.22 24.63
N GLN A 391 16.40 -0.30 24.74
CA GLN A 391 15.69 -1.34 25.49
C GLN A 391 15.08 -2.39 24.55
N ARG A 392 15.26 -3.68 24.85
CA ARG A 392 14.42 -4.74 24.27
C ARG A 392 12.95 -4.45 24.60
N TYR A 393 12.05 -4.79 23.68
CA TYR A 393 10.63 -4.42 23.82
C TYR A 393 9.63 -5.53 23.45
N ALA A 394 10.09 -6.60 22.80
CA ALA A 394 9.28 -7.71 22.34
C ALA A 394 10.17 -8.95 22.18
N SER A 395 9.54 -10.09 21.90
CA SER A 395 10.26 -11.29 21.52
C SER A 395 10.86 -11.12 20.13
N GLU A 396 12.17 -11.34 19.99
CA GLU A 396 12.84 -11.24 18.70
C GLU A 396 12.43 -12.37 17.75
N THR A 397 11.83 -13.45 18.25
CA THR A 397 11.35 -14.55 17.41
C THR A 397 10.10 -14.22 16.61
N HIS A 398 9.45 -13.08 16.88
CA HIS A 398 8.36 -12.53 16.06
C HIS A 398 8.87 -11.83 14.78
N ALA A 399 10.18 -11.81 14.49
CA ALA A 399 10.75 -11.06 13.36
C ALA A 399 10.05 -11.26 12.00
N LEU A 400 9.47 -12.45 11.77
CA LEU A 400 8.74 -12.82 10.57
C LEU A 400 7.24 -13.09 10.80
N ASP A 401 6.74 -12.84 12.00
CA ASP A 401 5.33 -12.61 12.27
C ASP A 401 5.04 -11.15 11.94
N PHE A 402 4.73 -10.90 10.68
CA PHE A 402 4.73 -9.53 10.15
C PHE A 402 3.67 -8.64 10.81
N ALA A 403 2.50 -9.18 11.13
CA ALA A 403 1.41 -8.41 11.73
C ALA A 403 1.73 -8.07 13.19
N VAL A 404 2.21 -9.04 13.97
CA VAL A 404 2.56 -8.84 15.38
C VAL A 404 3.78 -7.93 15.50
N HIS A 405 4.88 -8.23 14.79
CA HIS A 405 6.09 -7.39 14.86
C HIS A 405 5.84 -5.95 14.44
N GLY A 406 5.07 -5.75 13.35
CA GLY A 406 4.66 -4.42 12.92
C GLY A 406 3.88 -3.66 14.00
N ALA A 407 2.97 -4.34 14.71
CA ALA A 407 2.20 -3.76 15.80
C ALA A 407 3.09 -3.45 17.02
N GLU A 408 3.94 -4.37 17.46
CA GLU A 408 4.87 -4.18 18.58
C GLU A 408 5.82 -3.00 18.33
N LEU A 409 6.35 -2.87 17.11
CA LEU A 409 7.19 -1.76 16.68
C LEU A 409 6.42 -0.44 16.66
N SER A 410 5.13 -0.47 16.29
CA SER A 410 4.29 0.74 16.25
C SER A 410 4.01 1.35 17.63
N GLU A 411 4.14 0.56 18.69
CA GLU A 411 4.00 1.01 20.08
C GLU A 411 5.33 1.54 20.66
N GLN A 412 6.44 1.38 19.95
CA GLN A 412 7.73 1.87 20.41
C GLN A 412 7.86 3.38 20.25
N PRO A 413 8.64 4.06 21.11
CA PRO A 413 8.83 5.49 20.98
C PRO A 413 9.40 5.85 19.60
N LYS A 414 8.78 6.82 18.93
CA LYS A 414 9.07 7.21 17.53
C LYS A 414 8.84 6.09 16.49
N GLN A 415 8.16 4.99 16.84
CA GLN A 415 7.96 3.82 15.99
C GLN A 415 9.26 3.31 15.36
N THR A 416 10.35 3.33 16.14
CA THR A 416 11.72 3.10 15.69
C THR A 416 12.32 1.92 16.45
N GLU A 417 12.98 1.04 15.71
CA GLU A 417 13.83 -0.03 16.25
C GLU A 417 15.23 0.05 15.68
N PHE A 418 16.15 -0.61 16.38
CA PHE A 418 17.49 -0.92 15.91
C PHE A 418 17.69 -2.43 16.01
N VAL A 419 18.04 -3.04 14.89
CA VAL A 419 18.50 -4.42 14.83
C VAL A 419 20.00 -4.42 15.12
N ILE A 420 20.41 -5.10 16.19
CA ILE A 420 21.80 -5.19 16.65
C ILE A 420 22.43 -6.47 16.13
N LEU A 421 23.62 -6.35 15.55
CA LEU A 421 24.37 -7.44 14.93
C LEU A 421 25.82 -7.42 15.44
N ASP A 422 26.47 -8.58 15.45
CA ASP A 422 27.91 -8.68 15.67
C ASP A 422 28.65 -9.17 14.41
N GLN A 423 29.98 -9.07 14.43
CA GLN A 423 30.79 -9.46 13.27
C GLN A 423 30.68 -10.95 12.94
N ALA A 424 30.54 -11.81 13.96
CA ALA A 424 30.44 -13.25 13.80
C ALA A 424 29.19 -13.66 13.00
N MET A 425 28.06 -12.98 13.23
CA MET A 425 26.85 -13.19 12.43
C MET A 425 27.07 -12.78 10.96
N LEU A 426 27.67 -11.62 10.72
CA LEU A 426 27.93 -11.13 9.35
C LEU A 426 28.89 -12.07 8.59
N ASP A 427 29.89 -12.60 9.28
CA ASP A 427 30.86 -13.54 8.70
C ASP A 427 30.18 -14.87 8.34
N LYS A 428 29.28 -15.39 9.18
CA LYS A 428 28.46 -16.57 8.85
C LYS A 428 27.65 -16.37 7.57
N ILE A 429 27.01 -15.21 7.40
CA ILE A 429 26.26 -14.89 6.18
C ILE A 429 27.18 -14.75 4.97
N LYS A 430 28.36 -14.15 5.15
CA LYS A 430 29.36 -14.03 4.09
C LYS A 430 29.88 -15.39 3.62
N GLU A 431 30.00 -16.36 4.54
CA GLU A 431 30.51 -17.70 4.22
C GLU A 431 29.43 -18.64 3.67
N GLY A 432 28.20 -18.55 4.16
CA GLY A 432 27.13 -19.53 3.92
C GLY A 432 25.83 -18.99 3.31
N GLY A 433 25.69 -17.67 3.15
CA GLY A 433 24.41 -17.03 2.85
C GLY A 433 23.53 -16.89 4.10
N THR A 434 22.36 -16.29 3.96
CA THR A 434 21.44 -16.10 5.09
C THR A 434 20.86 -17.41 5.62
N VAL A 435 20.80 -18.47 4.80
CA VAL A 435 20.39 -19.81 5.22
C VAL A 435 21.27 -20.38 6.36
N ALA A 436 22.50 -19.88 6.51
CA ALA A 436 23.39 -20.28 7.60
C ALA A 436 22.96 -19.71 8.97
N ILE A 437 22.05 -18.74 8.98
CA ILE A 437 21.45 -18.18 10.20
C ILE A 437 20.13 -18.90 10.50
N GLU A 438 19.20 -18.87 9.56
CA GLU A 438 17.91 -19.56 9.66
C GLU A 438 17.45 -19.94 8.26
N ASP A 439 16.95 -21.16 8.09
CA ASP A 439 16.43 -21.69 6.82
C ASP A 439 14.93 -21.41 6.73
N HIS A 440 14.52 -20.34 6.02
CA HIS A 440 13.11 -19.96 5.93
C HIS A 440 12.39 -20.70 4.80
N TYR A 441 13.07 -21.02 3.69
CA TYR A 441 12.40 -21.59 2.51
C TYR A 441 12.68 -23.08 2.25
N GLY A 442 13.52 -23.74 3.05
CA GLY A 442 13.91 -25.13 2.88
C GLY A 442 12.74 -26.12 2.82
N THR A 443 11.60 -25.82 3.46
CA THR A 443 10.38 -26.64 3.40
C THR A 443 9.79 -26.78 1.99
N TRP A 444 10.05 -25.82 1.10
CA TRP A 444 9.59 -25.83 -0.29
C TRP A 444 10.61 -26.41 -1.27
N LYS A 445 11.69 -27.04 -0.79
CA LYS A 445 12.67 -27.69 -1.67
C LYS A 445 12.01 -28.77 -2.53
N ASN A 446 12.07 -28.60 -3.85
CA ASN A 446 11.38 -29.43 -4.86
C ASN A 446 9.84 -29.32 -4.84
N LYS A 447 9.28 -28.31 -4.17
CA LYS A 447 7.86 -27.96 -4.14
C LYS A 447 7.71 -26.45 -4.41
N ARG A 448 7.98 -26.06 -5.66
CA ARG A 448 7.93 -24.65 -6.07
C ARG A 448 6.53 -24.07 -5.88
N GLU A 449 6.44 -23.00 -5.11
CA GLU A 449 5.27 -22.15 -4.95
C GLU A 449 5.53 -20.79 -5.62
N PHE A 450 4.47 -20.16 -6.12
CA PHE A 450 4.60 -18.92 -6.89
C PHE A 450 3.38 -18.00 -6.80
N TYR A 451 3.64 -16.73 -6.52
CA TYR A 451 2.69 -15.64 -6.73
C TYR A 451 3.42 -14.31 -6.97
N MET A 452 2.67 -13.25 -7.20
CA MET A 452 3.19 -11.90 -7.46
C MET A 452 2.79 -10.95 -6.33
N GLU A 453 3.76 -10.31 -5.70
CA GLU A 453 3.57 -9.32 -4.63
C GLU A 453 4.35 -8.05 -4.91
N PHE A 454 3.75 -6.89 -4.66
CA PHE A 454 4.24 -5.60 -5.15
C PHE A 454 4.47 -5.57 -6.67
N ASN A 455 3.87 -6.51 -7.42
CA ASN A 455 4.13 -6.80 -8.84
C ASN A 455 5.54 -7.34 -9.13
N TYR A 456 6.22 -7.89 -8.12
CA TYR A 456 7.43 -8.69 -8.24
C TYR A 456 7.12 -10.17 -7.96
N PRO A 457 7.87 -11.10 -8.56
CA PRO A 457 7.66 -12.53 -8.32
C PRO A 457 8.11 -12.91 -6.90
N THR A 458 7.20 -13.55 -6.16
CA THR A 458 7.51 -14.36 -4.99
C THR A 458 7.57 -15.81 -5.44
N ASP A 459 8.78 -16.35 -5.53
CA ASP A 459 9.08 -17.69 -6.05
C ASP A 459 9.96 -18.41 -5.03
N THR A 460 9.54 -19.58 -4.56
CA THR A 460 10.28 -20.29 -3.51
C THR A 460 11.60 -20.87 -4.02
N ASP A 461 11.71 -21.25 -5.30
CA ASP A 461 12.98 -21.71 -5.87
C ASP A 461 14.00 -20.57 -5.93
N GLU A 462 13.57 -19.36 -6.31
CA GLU A 462 14.45 -18.17 -6.30
C GLU A 462 14.75 -17.70 -4.89
N SER A 463 13.82 -17.87 -3.95
CA SER A 463 14.05 -17.51 -2.54
C SER A 463 15.06 -18.43 -1.89
N ILE A 464 14.98 -19.75 -2.12
CA ILE A 464 16.01 -20.72 -1.69
C ILE A 464 17.37 -20.34 -2.27
N LYS A 465 17.46 -20.02 -3.57
CA LYS A 465 18.73 -19.58 -4.20
C LYS A 465 19.29 -18.33 -3.51
N ARG A 466 18.43 -17.33 -3.27
CA ARG A 466 18.82 -16.07 -2.63
C ARG A 466 19.32 -16.28 -1.21
N GLU A 467 18.73 -17.18 -0.43
CA GLU A 467 19.21 -17.46 0.93
C GLU A 467 20.58 -18.15 0.96
N HIS A 468 20.91 -18.91 -0.09
CA HIS A 468 22.22 -19.55 -0.24
C HIS A 468 23.26 -18.60 -0.87
N GLU A 469 22.85 -17.40 -1.29
CA GLU A 469 23.76 -16.41 -1.88
C GLU A 469 24.62 -15.75 -0.80
N LYS A 470 25.94 -15.99 -0.91
CA LYS A 470 26.94 -15.42 -0.01
C LYS A 470 26.99 -13.90 -0.17
N THR A 471 26.72 -13.18 0.91
CA THR A 471 26.60 -11.72 0.89
C THR A 471 27.52 -11.08 1.93
N ASP A 472 28.41 -10.18 1.50
CA ASP A 472 29.25 -9.38 2.40
C ASP A 472 28.52 -8.10 2.84
N PHE A 473 27.72 -8.25 3.90
CA PHE A 473 27.00 -7.13 4.51
C PHE A 473 27.93 -6.11 5.16
N THR A 474 29.08 -6.53 5.69
CA THR A 474 30.07 -5.64 6.33
C THR A 474 30.49 -4.50 5.40
N SER A 475 30.76 -4.81 4.13
CA SER A 475 31.10 -3.79 3.12
C SER A 475 29.97 -2.77 2.90
N LEU A 476 28.72 -3.23 2.86
CA LEU A 476 27.55 -2.37 2.67
C LEU A 476 27.31 -1.49 3.90
N LEU A 477 27.34 -2.08 5.10
CA LEU A 477 27.16 -1.36 6.36
C LEU A 477 28.20 -0.25 6.53
N ASN A 478 29.48 -0.53 6.23
CA ASN A 478 30.54 0.47 6.28
C ASN A 478 30.31 1.67 5.34
N LYS A 479 29.78 1.44 4.14
CA LYS A 479 29.45 2.53 3.19
C LYS A 479 28.29 3.40 3.68
N LEU A 480 27.40 2.82 4.49
CA LEU A 480 26.21 3.49 4.99
C LEU A 480 26.39 4.07 6.40
N ALA A 481 27.55 3.89 7.03
CA ALA A 481 27.86 4.40 8.36
C ALA A 481 27.83 5.93 8.50
N SER A 482 27.84 6.67 7.38
CA SER A 482 27.68 8.13 7.34
C SER A 482 26.22 8.59 7.28
N THR A 483 25.27 7.65 7.20
CA THR A 483 23.84 7.92 7.24
C THR A 483 23.31 7.84 8.68
N ASN A 484 22.06 8.26 8.89
CA ASN A 484 21.36 8.04 10.15
C ASN A 484 20.68 6.65 10.22
N VAL A 485 21.12 5.67 9.42
CA VAL A 485 20.51 4.35 9.32
C VAL A 485 21.41 3.26 9.89
N VAL A 486 22.72 3.32 9.60
CA VAL A 486 23.69 2.31 10.01
C VAL A 486 24.68 2.91 11.01
N PHE A 487 24.85 2.22 12.14
CA PHE A 487 25.76 2.62 13.21
C PHE A 487 26.73 1.48 13.49
N ILE A 488 27.98 1.81 13.82
CA ILE A 488 29.06 0.83 13.99
C ILE A 488 29.88 1.21 15.23
N GLY A 489 30.09 0.32 16.18
CA GLY A 489 30.91 0.57 17.37
C GLY A 489 31.82 -0.61 17.70
N GLN A 490 33.03 -0.35 18.22
CA GLN A 490 33.92 -1.42 18.69
C GLN A 490 33.46 -2.02 20.02
N THR A 491 32.65 -1.27 20.77
CA THR A 491 32.04 -1.69 22.03
C THR A 491 30.56 -1.32 22.02
N ILE A 492 29.76 -1.95 22.89
CA ILE A 492 28.34 -1.61 23.06
C ILE A 492 28.16 -0.15 23.47
N ALA A 493 29.05 0.40 24.31
CA ALA A 493 29.01 1.80 24.71
C ALA A 493 29.23 2.76 23.52
N GLU A 494 30.21 2.48 22.66
CA GLU A 494 30.45 3.27 21.45
C GLU A 494 29.28 3.16 20.46
N LEU A 495 28.69 1.97 20.33
CA LEU A 495 27.52 1.76 19.48
C LEU A 495 26.32 2.57 20.01
N ALA A 496 26.07 2.55 21.32
CA ALA A 496 25.01 3.31 21.97
C ALA A 496 25.16 4.83 21.73
N GLU A 497 26.37 5.35 21.90
CA GLU A 497 26.70 6.76 21.64
C GLU A 497 26.34 7.15 20.20
N LYS A 498 26.74 6.34 19.22
CA LYS A 498 26.48 6.60 17.80
C LYS A 498 25.01 6.50 17.44
N MET A 499 24.30 5.54 18.01
CA MET A 499 22.84 5.41 17.85
C MET A 499 22.07 6.56 18.51
N GLY A 500 22.69 7.24 19.49
CA GLY A 500 22.03 8.24 20.32
C GLY A 500 21.04 7.63 21.32
N VAL A 501 21.33 6.40 21.80
CA VAL A 501 20.55 5.73 22.84
C VAL A 501 21.32 5.72 24.17
N ASP A 502 20.62 5.37 25.25
CA ASP A 502 21.25 5.26 26.57
C ASP A 502 22.18 4.03 26.63
N PRO A 503 23.47 4.21 26.98
CA PRO A 503 24.45 3.12 26.97
C PRO A 503 24.18 2.04 28.01
N ASP A 504 23.63 2.41 29.18
CA ASP A 504 23.33 1.45 30.25
C ASP A 504 22.14 0.58 29.86
N ASN A 505 21.10 1.16 29.24
CA ASN A 505 19.98 0.41 28.70
C ASN A 505 20.42 -0.56 27.61
N LEU A 506 21.26 -0.12 26.65
CA LEU A 506 21.73 -1.00 25.58
C LEU A 506 22.57 -2.15 26.14
N GLN A 507 23.50 -1.85 27.05
CA GLN A 507 24.32 -2.88 27.70
C GLN A 507 23.46 -3.89 28.47
N LYS A 508 22.42 -3.42 29.17
CA LYS A 508 21.47 -4.29 29.87
C LYS A 508 20.72 -5.18 28.89
N SER A 509 20.21 -4.64 27.78
CA SER A 509 19.51 -5.39 26.73
C SER A 509 20.37 -6.50 26.14
N VAL A 510 21.63 -6.20 25.78
CA VAL A 510 22.60 -7.18 25.26
C VAL A 510 22.85 -8.29 26.28
N THR A 511 23.07 -7.92 27.56
CA THR A 511 23.30 -8.88 28.64
C THR A 511 22.11 -9.80 28.82
N GLN A 512 20.90 -9.25 28.93
CA GLN A 512 19.66 -10.02 29.09
C GLN A 512 19.44 -10.99 27.93
N TYR A 513 19.67 -10.55 26.70
CA TYR A 513 19.49 -11.36 25.49
C TYR A 513 20.47 -12.53 25.43
N ASN A 514 21.77 -12.28 25.66
CA ASN A 514 22.78 -13.33 25.64
C ASN A 514 22.65 -14.32 26.82
N GLU A 515 22.28 -13.82 28.00
CA GLU A 515 21.99 -14.67 29.17
C GLU A 515 20.80 -15.59 28.90
N ALA A 516 19.72 -15.08 28.31
CA ALA A 516 18.56 -15.89 27.93
C ALA A 516 18.95 -17.00 26.93
N LYS A 517 19.73 -16.67 25.90
CA LYS A 517 20.26 -17.64 24.93
C LYS A 517 21.10 -18.73 25.61
N THR A 518 21.97 -18.33 26.54
CA THR A 518 22.88 -19.24 27.24
C THR A 518 22.14 -20.14 28.24
N LYS A 519 21.20 -19.56 29.00
CA LYS A 519 20.34 -20.27 29.96
C LYS A 519 19.36 -21.21 29.26
N GLY A 520 18.97 -20.89 28.02
CA GLY A 520 17.91 -21.58 27.29
C GLY A 520 16.50 -21.12 27.65
N GLU A 521 16.36 -20.04 28.43
CA GLU A 521 15.09 -19.50 28.93
C GLU A 521 15.13 -17.96 28.92
N ASP A 522 14.16 -17.32 28.25
CA ASP A 522 14.01 -15.86 28.23
C ASP A 522 12.89 -15.43 29.19
N ASP A 523 13.27 -15.07 30.42
CA ASP A 523 12.32 -14.68 31.48
C ASP A 523 11.58 -13.36 31.18
N LEU A 524 12.04 -12.59 30.18
CA LEU A 524 11.46 -11.29 29.85
C LEU A 524 10.34 -11.39 28.81
N PHE A 525 10.59 -12.06 27.69
CA PHE A 525 9.63 -12.15 26.57
C PHE A 525 9.28 -13.58 26.17
N PHE A 526 9.82 -14.59 26.85
CA PHE A 526 9.54 -16.01 26.57
C PHE A 526 9.87 -16.43 25.13
N SER A 527 10.86 -15.76 24.54
CA SER A 527 11.34 -16.02 23.18
C SER A 527 11.85 -17.45 23.01
N ASP A 528 11.74 -18.00 21.79
CA ASP A 528 12.41 -19.27 21.47
C ASP A 528 13.93 -19.07 21.43
N THR A 529 14.57 -19.37 22.56
CA THR A 529 16.01 -19.20 22.76
C THR A 529 16.85 -20.06 21.82
N LYS A 530 16.29 -21.08 21.16
CA LYS A 530 17.01 -21.86 20.13
C LYS A 530 17.25 -21.04 18.88
N ARG A 531 16.31 -20.16 18.53
CA ARG A 531 16.35 -19.28 17.35
C ARG A 531 17.18 -18.01 17.58
N MET A 532 17.25 -17.51 18.81
CA MET A 532 18.02 -16.29 19.16
C MET A 532 19.50 -16.35 18.71
N ILE A 533 20.04 -15.22 18.24
CA ILE A 533 21.36 -15.04 17.65
C ILE A 533 22.24 -14.18 18.58
N PRO A 534 23.26 -14.75 19.25
CA PRO A 534 24.11 -14.02 20.20
C PRO A 534 24.73 -12.72 19.64
N VAL A 535 24.99 -11.77 20.54
CA VAL A 535 25.70 -10.51 20.24
C VAL A 535 26.87 -10.38 21.21
N GLU A 536 28.04 -10.92 20.86
CA GLU A 536 29.12 -11.16 21.84
C GLU A 536 30.38 -10.34 21.59
N GLU A 537 30.85 -10.28 20.33
CA GLU A 537 32.16 -9.72 19.99
C GLU A 537 32.07 -8.58 18.97
N GLY A 538 32.76 -7.48 19.27
CA GLY A 538 32.85 -6.33 18.38
C GLY A 538 33.72 -6.60 17.14
N PRO A 539 33.57 -5.81 16.06
CA PRO A 539 32.68 -4.65 15.94
C PRO A 539 31.20 -5.03 15.94
N PHE A 540 30.40 -4.18 16.57
CA PHE A 540 28.95 -4.27 16.61
C PHE A 540 28.33 -3.31 15.62
N TYR A 541 27.19 -3.70 15.07
CA TYR A 541 26.44 -2.95 14.07
C TYR A 541 25.01 -2.75 14.55
N ALA A 542 24.41 -1.62 14.19
CA ALA A 542 22.97 -1.39 14.34
C ALA A 542 22.38 -0.87 13.04
N VAL A 543 21.24 -1.43 12.63
CA VAL A 543 20.45 -0.94 11.50
C VAL A 543 19.12 -0.41 12.01
N LYS A 544 18.84 0.87 11.75
CA LYS A 544 17.64 1.57 12.19
C LYS A 544 16.48 1.32 11.21
N PHE A 545 15.36 0.86 11.73
CA PHE A 545 14.10 0.73 11.00
C PHE A 545 12.96 1.50 11.68
N ILE A 546 11.86 1.67 10.96
CA ILE A 546 10.59 2.21 11.44
C ILE A 546 9.43 1.25 11.17
N ALA A 547 8.33 1.35 11.92
CA ALA A 547 7.11 0.58 11.66
C ALA A 547 6.57 0.85 10.26
N ARG A 548 6.21 -0.19 9.50
CA ARG A 548 5.62 -0.01 8.17
C ARG A 548 4.11 -0.05 8.23
N ASN A 549 3.49 1.01 7.73
CA ASN A 549 2.05 1.15 7.62
C ASN A 549 1.61 0.91 6.17
N LEU A 550 0.87 -0.17 5.91
CA LEU A 550 0.36 -0.48 4.58
C LEU A 550 -0.92 0.29 4.23
N GLY A 551 -1.65 0.78 5.23
CA GLY A 551 -2.91 1.49 5.07
C GLY A 551 -3.72 1.53 6.37
N THR A 552 -4.90 2.14 6.33
CA THR A 552 -5.77 2.25 7.51
C THR A 552 -6.82 1.14 7.53
N LEU A 553 -7.20 0.70 8.73
CA LEU A 553 -8.21 -0.34 8.93
C LEU A 553 -9.46 0.30 9.55
N GLY A 554 -10.43 0.68 8.71
CA GLY A 554 -11.70 1.24 9.17
C GLY A 554 -11.94 2.70 8.78
N GLY A 555 -12.99 3.29 9.36
CA GLY A 555 -13.42 4.66 9.06
C GLY A 555 -14.94 4.83 9.14
N ALA A 556 -15.66 4.20 8.22
CA ALA A 556 -17.11 4.29 8.09
C ALA A 556 -17.79 3.00 8.54
N THR A 557 -18.75 3.12 9.46
CA THR A 557 -19.48 1.95 9.97
C THR A 557 -20.40 1.36 8.90
N ILE A 558 -20.38 0.03 8.78
CA ILE A 558 -21.23 -0.72 7.86
C ILE A 558 -21.92 -1.90 8.54
N ASP A 559 -23.00 -2.38 7.96
CA ASP A 559 -23.60 -3.68 8.29
C ASP A 559 -23.04 -4.82 7.42
N GLU A 560 -23.54 -6.03 7.63
CA GLU A 560 -23.16 -7.20 6.84
C GLU A 560 -23.55 -7.09 5.37
N ARG A 561 -24.41 -6.14 4.97
CA ARG A 561 -24.79 -5.86 3.58
C ARG A 561 -23.96 -4.73 2.96
N MET A 562 -22.91 -4.28 3.64
CA MET A 562 -22.04 -3.18 3.25
C MET A 562 -22.76 -1.82 3.18
N ARG A 563 -23.95 -1.70 3.77
CA ARG A 563 -24.68 -0.42 3.83
C ARG A 563 -24.01 0.45 4.89
N ALA A 564 -23.78 1.72 4.56
CA ALA A 564 -23.28 2.68 5.54
C ALA A 564 -24.30 2.84 6.67
N LEU A 565 -23.85 2.88 7.93
CA LEU A 565 -24.71 3.05 9.09
C LEU A 565 -24.53 4.42 9.72
N ALA A 566 -25.64 5.05 10.08
CA ALA A 566 -25.67 6.26 10.90
C ALA A 566 -25.39 5.92 12.38
N PRO A 567 -25.12 6.91 13.26
CA PRO A 567 -24.81 6.66 14.67
C PRO A 567 -25.89 5.92 15.46
N ASN A 568 -27.15 5.95 15.00
CA ASN A 568 -28.26 5.20 15.58
C ASN A 568 -28.32 3.72 15.12
N GLY A 569 -27.41 3.29 14.25
CA GLY A 569 -27.38 1.94 13.68
C GLY A 569 -28.26 1.74 12.44
N GLU A 570 -29.01 2.76 12.02
CA GLU A 570 -29.85 2.67 10.82
C GLU A 570 -29.04 2.93 9.54
N PRO A 571 -29.36 2.28 8.42
CA PRO A 571 -28.69 2.52 7.16
C PRO A 571 -28.86 3.96 6.66
N VAL A 572 -27.75 4.59 6.26
CA VAL A 572 -27.77 5.82 5.45
C VAL A 572 -28.33 5.47 4.08
N ALA A 573 -29.46 6.08 3.73
CA ALA A 573 -30.20 5.71 2.54
C ALA A 573 -29.34 5.85 1.27
N ASN A 574 -29.31 4.76 0.48
CA ASN A 574 -28.59 4.63 -0.79
C ASN A 574 -27.05 4.64 -0.74
N LEU A 575 -26.44 4.59 0.45
CA LEU A 575 -24.99 4.63 0.58
C LEU A 575 -24.42 3.28 1.04
N TYR A 576 -23.34 2.87 0.37
CA TYR A 576 -22.53 1.71 0.73
C TYR A 576 -21.07 2.12 0.88
N VAL A 577 -20.32 1.39 1.70
CA VAL A 577 -18.87 1.55 1.85
C VAL A 577 -18.22 0.17 1.83
N ALA A 578 -17.08 0.05 1.14
CA ALA A 578 -16.37 -1.21 0.97
C ALA A 578 -14.85 -1.05 1.09
N GLY A 579 -14.15 -2.14 1.38
CA GLY A 579 -12.70 -2.17 1.54
C GLY A 579 -12.22 -1.34 2.72
N ALA A 580 -11.04 -0.73 2.59
CA ALA A 580 -10.36 -0.07 3.71
C ALA A 580 -11.06 1.20 4.25
N ASP A 581 -12.08 1.73 3.56
CA ASP A 581 -12.92 2.79 4.12
C ASP A 581 -13.93 2.25 5.14
N ALA A 582 -14.29 0.97 5.07
CA ALA A 582 -15.29 0.34 5.93
C ALA A 582 -14.67 -0.18 7.23
N SER A 583 -15.36 0.01 8.35
CA SER A 583 -15.00 -0.51 9.66
C SER A 583 -15.71 -1.83 9.98
N GLY A 584 -15.31 -2.47 11.08
CA GLY A 584 -15.99 -3.66 11.63
C GLY A 584 -15.32 -4.99 11.31
N MET A 585 -14.35 -5.07 10.40
CA MET A 585 -13.60 -6.32 10.18
C MET A 585 -12.49 -6.56 11.21
N TYR A 586 -11.85 -5.49 11.67
CA TYR A 586 -10.62 -5.53 12.45
C TYR A 586 -10.82 -4.84 13.79
N GLY A 587 -10.04 -5.26 14.79
CA GLY A 587 -9.94 -4.59 16.08
C GLY A 587 -8.81 -3.56 16.08
N LYS A 588 -7.81 -3.78 16.95
CA LYS A 588 -6.61 -2.93 17.03
C LYS A 588 -5.49 -3.37 16.09
N ALA A 589 -5.44 -4.66 15.74
CA ALA A 589 -4.41 -5.23 14.89
C ALA A 589 -4.98 -5.82 13.59
N TYR A 590 -4.08 -6.05 12.64
CA TYR A 590 -4.35 -6.89 11.48
C TYR A 590 -4.42 -8.38 11.89
N VAL A 591 -4.99 -9.22 11.03
CA VAL A 591 -5.08 -10.67 11.28
C VAL A 591 -3.76 -11.37 11.03
N ASP A 592 -3.52 -12.46 11.76
CA ASP A 592 -2.30 -13.26 11.69
C ASP A 592 -2.45 -14.45 10.71
N PHE A 593 -2.84 -14.11 9.48
CA PHE A 593 -2.81 -14.99 8.31
C PHE A 593 -2.78 -14.14 7.03
N GLU A 594 -2.38 -14.70 5.90
CA GLU A 594 -2.14 -13.91 4.70
C GLU A 594 -3.43 -13.47 3.98
N GLY A 595 -3.41 -12.25 3.42
CA GLY A 595 -4.41 -11.80 2.46
C GLY A 595 -5.74 -11.28 3.05
N GLY A 596 -5.87 -11.16 4.37
CA GLY A 596 -7.02 -10.56 5.08
C GLY A 596 -7.57 -9.26 4.47
N THR A 597 -6.74 -8.23 4.28
CA THR A 597 -7.22 -6.91 3.78
C THR A 597 -7.62 -6.94 2.31
N LEU A 598 -6.90 -7.67 1.46
CA LEU A 598 -7.28 -7.81 0.05
C LEU A 598 -8.56 -8.64 -0.09
N GLY A 599 -8.69 -9.70 0.72
CA GLY A 599 -9.91 -10.50 0.79
C GLY A 599 -11.10 -9.63 1.18
N PHE A 600 -10.99 -8.87 2.26
CA PHE A 600 -12.06 -7.95 2.63
C PHE A 600 -12.37 -6.96 1.51
N ALA A 601 -11.37 -6.37 0.85
CA ALA A 601 -11.58 -5.44 -0.25
C ALA A 601 -12.43 -6.06 -1.38
N TYR A 602 -12.01 -7.19 -1.95
CA TYR A 602 -12.75 -7.82 -3.04
C TYR A 602 -14.12 -8.34 -2.63
N ILE A 603 -14.23 -8.98 -1.46
CA ILE A 603 -15.48 -9.59 -0.99
C ILE A 603 -16.50 -8.50 -0.66
N SER A 604 -16.12 -7.49 0.14
CA SER A 604 -17.03 -6.38 0.46
C SER A 604 -17.44 -5.60 -0.79
N GLY A 605 -16.50 -5.33 -1.70
CA GLY A 605 -16.79 -4.68 -2.98
C GLY A 605 -17.83 -5.46 -3.78
N ARG A 606 -17.58 -6.75 -4.03
CA ARG A 606 -18.51 -7.63 -4.75
C ARG A 606 -19.89 -7.65 -4.11
N LEU A 607 -19.97 -7.81 -2.79
CA LEU A 607 -21.23 -7.85 -2.05
C LEU A 607 -21.99 -6.53 -2.10
N ALA A 608 -21.30 -5.38 -1.95
CA ALA A 608 -21.89 -4.06 -2.08
C ALA A 608 -22.48 -3.84 -3.49
N GLY A 609 -21.74 -4.27 -4.53
CA GLY A 609 -22.20 -4.19 -5.92
C GLY A 609 -23.46 -5.00 -6.19
N ILE A 610 -23.53 -6.23 -5.66
CA ILE A 610 -24.70 -7.11 -5.76
C ILE A 610 -25.90 -6.46 -5.04
N ASP A 611 -25.73 -6.08 -3.78
CA ASP A 611 -26.81 -5.54 -2.95
C ASP A 611 -27.38 -4.23 -3.52
N ALA A 612 -26.49 -3.33 -3.97
CA ALA A 612 -26.89 -2.09 -4.63
C ALA A 612 -27.71 -2.35 -5.90
N ALA A 613 -27.27 -3.28 -6.76
CA ALA A 613 -27.97 -3.61 -8.00
C ALA A 613 -29.34 -4.26 -7.75
N GLU A 614 -29.43 -5.19 -6.80
CA GLU A 614 -30.69 -5.81 -6.41
C GLU A 614 -31.65 -4.79 -5.80
N SER A 615 -31.16 -3.87 -4.96
CA SER A 615 -31.95 -2.80 -4.37
C SER A 615 -32.52 -1.84 -5.43
N VAL A 616 -31.77 -1.55 -6.50
CA VAL A 616 -32.29 -0.77 -7.63
C VAL A 616 -33.44 -1.49 -8.33
N LYS A 617 -33.33 -2.82 -8.53
CA LYS A 617 -34.36 -3.60 -9.22
C LYS A 617 -35.64 -3.79 -8.41
N LYS A 618 -35.55 -3.94 -7.10
CA LYS A 618 -36.72 -4.08 -6.21
C LYS A 618 -37.57 -2.79 -6.11
N ASN A 619 -36.97 -1.64 -6.44
CA ASN A 619 -37.62 -0.32 -6.42
C ASN A 619 -38.01 0.17 -7.83
N LYS A 620 -37.97 -0.71 -8.85
CA LYS A 620 -38.61 -0.50 -10.15
C LYS A 620 -39.99 -1.14 -10.11
#